data_AF-A0A7X7YJR2-F1
#
_entry.id   AF-A0A7X7YJR2-F1
#
_cell.length_a   1.000
_cell.length_b   1.000
_cell.length_c   1.000
_cell.angle_alpha   90.00
_cell.angle_beta   90.00
_cell.angle_gamma   90.00
#
_symmetry.space_group_name_H-M   'P 1'
#
loop_
_entity.id
_entity.type
_entity.pdbx_description
1 polymer ?
#
loop_
_entity_poly.entity_id
_entity_poly.type
_entity_poly.pdbx_seq_one_letter_code
_entity_poly.pdbx_strand_id
1 'polypeptide(L)'
;MFRWKMQTGGIVATIVFSFFVVGCGSSFLDLSPGYPPLSRGEAIAIAERYANHEWTAGPQHIFRGRDGDGIFVRTPHWTAGQINRGVAYKWDGFASVEEFDAGLAAGKFAGDIDCTKPDQSRYAVGVDCSGFVSRCWKLPVKHSTRSFPGICIRLPDAAELRPGDILDYFDAHVVLFKEFVDPDRTKIRCFEARDGKVRVWEYNLADMLREGFKPYRYKRITD
;
A
#
# COMPACT_ATOMS: atom_id res chain seq x y z
N MET A 1 -7.41 -29.99 -79.86
CA MET A 1 -6.39 -30.73 -80.63
C MET A 1 -5.21 -30.97 -79.70
N PHE A 2 -4.66 -32.19 -79.71
CA PHE A 2 -3.51 -32.71 -78.97
C PHE A 2 -3.70 -33.32 -77.56
N ARG A 3 -3.16 -34.55 -77.50
CA ARG A 3 -3.20 -35.63 -76.52
C ARG A 3 -1.90 -35.64 -75.68
N TRP A 4 -2.04 -36.17 -74.46
CA TRP A 4 -1.13 -37.08 -73.73
C TRP A 4 0.21 -36.55 -73.15
N LYS A 5 0.45 -36.84 -71.86
CA LYS A 5 1.12 -38.07 -71.39
C LYS A 5 1.07 -38.23 -69.86
N MET A 6 0.78 -39.46 -69.41
CA MET A 6 1.16 -40.00 -68.10
C MET A 6 2.67 -40.31 -68.08
N GLN A 7 3.33 -40.25 -66.91
CA GLN A 7 4.11 -41.38 -66.35
C GLN A 7 4.72 -41.07 -64.96
N THR A 8 4.61 -42.09 -64.09
CA THR A 8 5.52 -42.54 -62.99
C THR A 8 5.83 -41.55 -61.86
N GLY A 9 5.62 -41.83 -60.57
CA GLY A 9 5.77 -43.07 -59.82
C GLY A 9 6.82 -42.83 -58.72
N GLY A 10 6.41 -42.80 -57.44
CA GLY A 10 7.32 -42.56 -56.31
C GLY A 10 6.61 -42.62 -54.95
N ILE A 11 6.85 -43.71 -54.23
CA ILE A 11 6.52 -44.00 -52.81
C ILE A 11 7.56 -43.21 -51.96
N VAL A 12 7.40 -42.67 -50.74
CA VAL A 12 7.03 -43.24 -49.42
C VAL A 12 7.02 -42.06 -48.41
N ALA A 13 6.24 -42.22 -47.31
CA ALA A 13 6.55 -41.85 -45.92
C ALA A 13 5.50 -40.95 -45.23
N THR A 14 4.43 -41.59 -44.75
CA THR A 14 3.53 -41.01 -43.76
C THR A 14 4.17 -41.15 -42.38
N ILE A 15 4.66 -40.04 -41.81
CA ILE A 15 5.10 -39.96 -40.42
C ILE A 15 3.85 -39.82 -39.54
N VAL A 16 3.58 -40.82 -38.71
CA VAL A 16 2.57 -40.75 -37.65
C VAL A 16 3.24 -40.14 -36.42
N PHE A 17 2.89 -38.89 -36.09
CA PHE A 17 3.28 -38.27 -34.82
C PHE A 17 2.29 -38.68 -33.72
N SER A 18 2.71 -39.59 -32.84
CA SER A 18 2.04 -39.82 -31.56
C SER A 18 2.27 -38.63 -30.63
N PHE A 19 1.19 -37.91 -30.32
CA PHE A 19 1.19 -36.93 -29.23
C PHE A 19 0.92 -37.64 -27.90
N PHE A 20 1.97 -37.80 -27.09
CA PHE A 20 1.82 -38.06 -25.66
C PHE A 20 1.39 -36.76 -24.97
N VAL A 21 0.18 -36.72 -24.43
CA VAL A 21 -0.27 -35.64 -23.54
C VAL A 21 0.36 -35.87 -22.17
N VAL A 22 1.46 -35.16 -21.88
CA VAL A 22 1.93 -34.98 -20.51
C VAL A 22 1.17 -33.79 -19.94
N GLY A 23 0.21 -34.06 -19.05
CA GLY A 23 -0.46 -33.04 -18.27
C GLY A 23 0.54 -32.35 -17.35
N CYS A 24 1.01 -31.18 -17.76
CA CYS A 24 1.71 -30.26 -16.87
C CYS A 24 0.64 -29.44 -16.15
N GLY A 25 0.55 -29.60 -14.83
CA GLY A 25 -0.37 -28.84 -13.98
C GLY A 25 -0.24 -27.35 -14.26
N SER A 26 -1.38 -26.68 -14.32
CA SER A 26 -1.49 -25.24 -14.57
C SER A 26 -0.81 -24.45 -13.46
N SER A 27 0.48 -24.16 -13.61
CA SER A 27 1.10 -23.03 -12.95
C SER A 27 0.51 -21.78 -13.60
N PHE A 28 -0.58 -21.27 -13.03
CA PHE A 28 -0.94 -19.87 -13.23
C PHE A 28 0.19 -19.03 -12.64
N LEU A 29 1.21 -18.77 -13.44
CA LEU A 29 2.16 -17.71 -13.19
C LEU A 29 1.33 -16.42 -13.20
N ASP A 30 1.12 -15.85 -12.02
CA ASP A 30 0.58 -14.50 -11.82
C ASP A 30 1.56 -13.50 -12.44
N LEU A 31 1.39 -13.27 -13.74
CA LEU A 31 2.09 -12.28 -14.55
C LEU A 31 1.52 -10.88 -14.28
N SER A 32 1.59 -10.42 -13.03
CA SER A 32 1.51 -8.97 -12.76
C SER A 32 2.94 -8.45 -12.55
N PRO A 33 3.59 -7.90 -13.61
CA PRO A 33 4.93 -7.36 -13.47
C PRO A 33 4.89 -6.12 -12.57
N GLY A 34 5.65 -6.14 -11.47
CA GLY A 34 6.05 -4.91 -10.75
C GLY A 34 5.77 -4.86 -9.25
N TYR A 35 4.96 -5.76 -8.69
CA TYR A 35 4.60 -5.72 -7.26
C TYR A 35 5.44 -6.72 -6.41
N PRO A 36 6.18 -6.23 -5.40
CA PRO A 36 7.12 -7.08 -4.67
C PRO A 36 6.38 -8.09 -3.77
N PRO A 37 6.87 -9.35 -3.68
CA PRO A 37 6.49 -10.24 -2.60
C PRO A 37 6.97 -9.70 -1.26
N LEU A 38 6.22 -10.02 -0.21
CA LEU A 38 6.45 -9.50 1.14
C LEU A 38 5.87 -10.47 2.17
N SER A 39 6.60 -10.72 3.26
CA SER A 39 6.04 -11.42 4.41
C SER A 39 5.22 -10.49 5.32
N ARG A 40 4.31 -11.06 6.10
CA ARG A 40 3.56 -10.32 7.12
C ARG A 40 4.48 -9.67 8.13
N GLY A 41 5.51 -10.39 8.57
CA GLY A 41 6.52 -9.88 9.49
C GLY A 41 7.22 -8.63 8.96
N GLU A 42 7.60 -8.61 7.67
CA GLU A 42 8.17 -7.43 7.04
C GLU A 42 7.18 -6.25 6.98
N ALA A 43 5.92 -6.50 6.60
CA ALA A 43 4.90 -5.45 6.54
C ALA A 43 4.71 -4.78 7.91
N ILE A 44 4.63 -5.59 8.97
CA ILE A 44 4.49 -5.11 10.35
C ILE A 44 5.75 -4.40 10.82
N ALA A 45 6.95 -4.92 10.54
CA ALA A 45 8.21 -4.27 10.92
C ALA A 45 8.35 -2.88 10.29
N ILE A 46 7.95 -2.72 9.03
CA ILE A 46 7.91 -1.40 8.37
C ILE A 46 6.90 -0.49 9.07
N ALA A 47 5.68 -0.98 9.33
CA ALA A 47 4.66 -0.20 10.03
C ALA A 47 5.12 0.28 11.42
N GLU A 48 5.81 -0.58 12.17
CA GLU A 48 6.39 -0.25 13.46
C GLU A 48 7.49 0.79 13.35
N ARG A 49 8.35 0.72 12.32
CA ARG A 49 9.35 1.76 12.06
C ARG A 49 8.69 3.13 11.88
N TYR A 50 7.64 3.23 11.07
CA TYR A 50 6.94 4.50 10.86
C TYR A 50 6.25 5.01 12.12
N ALA A 51 5.56 4.14 12.86
CA ALA A 51 4.80 4.52 14.06
C ALA A 51 5.72 4.89 15.24
N ASN A 52 6.91 4.30 15.32
CA ASN A 52 7.87 4.53 16.39
C ASN A 52 9.01 5.47 16.01
N HIS A 53 9.02 6.00 14.79
CA HIS A 53 10.09 6.88 14.32
C HIS A 53 10.15 8.16 15.17
N GLU A 54 11.30 8.41 15.80
CA GLU A 54 11.51 9.59 16.64
C GLU A 54 12.22 10.69 15.86
N TRP A 55 11.71 11.92 15.97
CA TRP A 55 12.28 13.09 15.33
C TRP A 55 11.97 14.36 16.13
N THR A 56 12.85 15.35 16.07
CA THR A 56 12.69 16.61 16.80
C THR A 56 12.14 17.69 15.89
N ALA A 57 11.03 18.34 16.28
CA ALA A 57 10.49 19.47 15.54
C ALA A 57 11.36 20.72 15.76
N GLY A 58 11.83 21.37 14.70
CA GLY A 58 12.35 22.73 14.75
C GLY A 58 11.25 23.73 14.37
N PRO A 59 11.44 25.04 14.64
CA PRO A 59 10.48 26.07 14.22
C PRO A 59 10.15 26.02 12.72
N GLN A 60 11.13 25.68 11.88
CA GLN A 60 10.95 25.54 10.43
C GLN A 60 10.04 24.38 10.01
N HIS A 61 9.82 23.39 10.88
CA HIS A 61 8.93 22.25 10.61
C HIS A 61 7.46 22.56 10.91
N ILE A 62 7.17 23.74 11.51
CA ILE A 62 5.85 24.16 11.99
C ILE A 62 5.34 25.28 11.09
N PHE A 63 4.26 25.04 10.36
CA PHE A 63 3.82 25.99 9.34
C PHE A 63 2.30 26.03 9.18
N ARG A 64 1.78 27.24 9.02
CA ARG A 64 0.38 27.50 8.65
C ARG A 64 0.33 28.73 7.75
N GLY A 65 0.09 28.52 6.46
CA GLY A 65 0.10 29.61 5.49
C GLY A 65 0.22 29.09 4.07
N ARG A 66 0.47 29.97 3.10
CA ARG A 66 0.80 29.56 1.73
C ARG A 66 2.29 29.34 1.60
N ASP A 67 2.69 28.22 1.02
CA ASP A 67 4.09 27.90 0.73
C ASP A 67 4.62 28.70 -0.48
N GLY A 68 5.84 28.40 -0.91
CA GLY A 68 6.49 29.10 -2.03
C GLY A 68 5.82 28.90 -3.38
N ASP A 69 4.96 27.89 -3.53
CA ASP A 69 4.16 27.65 -4.74
C ASP A 69 2.72 28.18 -4.57
N GLY A 70 2.43 28.88 -3.48
CA GLY A 70 1.11 29.43 -3.17
C GLY A 70 0.11 28.42 -2.60
N ILE A 71 0.54 27.18 -2.36
CA ILE A 71 -0.30 26.10 -1.82
C ILE A 71 -0.45 26.33 -0.32
N PHE A 72 -1.69 26.36 0.18
CA PHE A 72 -1.92 26.47 1.61
C PHE A 72 -1.45 25.19 2.30
N VAL A 73 -0.59 25.27 3.31
CA VAL A 73 -0.13 24.13 4.10
C VAL A 73 -0.50 24.39 5.56
N ARG A 74 -0.94 23.33 6.24
CA ARG A 74 -1.14 23.35 7.69
C ARG A 74 -0.47 22.12 8.28
N THR A 75 0.64 22.29 8.99
CA THR A 75 1.26 21.17 9.69
C THR A 75 0.36 20.70 10.83
N PRO A 76 0.49 19.43 11.26
CA PRO A 76 -0.01 19.00 12.57
C PRO A 76 0.55 19.89 13.70
N HIS A 77 -0.06 19.76 14.87
CA HIS A 77 0.40 20.49 16.06
C HIS A 77 1.71 19.87 16.58
N TRP A 78 2.80 20.60 16.42
CA TRP A 78 4.12 20.26 16.95
C TRP A 78 4.60 21.34 17.92
N THR A 79 5.48 20.93 18.84
CA THR A 79 6.18 21.85 19.73
C THR A 79 7.67 21.86 19.36
N ALA A 80 8.22 23.03 19.06
CA ALA A 80 9.63 23.14 18.71
C ALA A 80 10.53 22.67 19.87
N GLY A 81 11.60 21.95 19.53
CA GLY A 81 12.54 21.34 20.48
C GLY A 81 12.03 20.06 21.15
N GLN A 82 10.79 19.63 20.90
CA GLN A 82 10.25 18.38 21.46
C GLN A 82 10.47 17.20 20.52
N ILE A 83 10.75 16.04 21.11
CA ILE A 83 10.77 14.76 20.40
C ILE A 83 9.33 14.35 20.09
N ASN A 84 9.09 14.05 18.84
CA ASN A 84 7.85 13.49 18.33
C ASN A 84 8.09 12.04 17.94
N ARG A 85 7.10 11.19 18.20
CA ARG A 85 7.09 9.79 17.78
C ARG A 85 6.00 9.57 16.73
N GLY A 86 6.38 8.96 15.60
CA GLY A 86 5.55 8.73 14.43
C GLY A 86 5.87 9.68 13.28
N VAL A 87 6.02 9.14 12.07
CA VAL A 87 6.17 9.96 10.83
C VAL A 87 4.95 10.87 10.66
N ALA A 88 5.17 12.14 10.28
CA ALA A 88 4.11 13.13 10.16
C ALA A 88 3.10 12.76 9.05
N TYR A 89 1.84 13.07 9.30
CA TYR A 89 0.79 12.99 8.29
C TYR A 89 0.96 14.12 7.29
N LYS A 90 1.00 13.78 6.01
CA LYS A 90 0.97 14.73 4.90
C LYS A 90 -0.10 14.30 3.92
N TRP A 91 -1.06 15.17 3.62
CA TRP A 91 -2.03 14.95 2.57
C TRP A 91 -1.32 14.59 1.26
N ASP A 92 -1.80 13.52 0.67
CA ASP A 92 -1.23 12.87 -0.51
C ASP A 92 0.25 12.43 -0.38
N GLY A 93 0.76 12.33 0.85
CA GLY A 93 2.16 12.01 1.13
C GLY A 93 2.50 10.54 0.84
N PHE A 94 3.74 10.30 0.41
CA PHE A 94 4.27 8.97 0.13
C PHE A 94 5.73 8.83 0.57
N ALA A 95 6.23 9.58 1.55
CA ALA A 95 7.64 9.49 1.94
C ALA A 95 8.02 8.12 2.55
N SER A 96 9.21 7.61 2.22
CA SER A 96 9.96 6.68 3.09
C SER A 96 10.34 7.37 4.40
N VAL A 97 10.74 6.61 5.42
CA VAL A 97 11.27 7.20 6.67
C VAL A 97 12.54 8.02 6.37
N GLU A 98 13.37 7.51 5.46
CA GLU A 98 14.61 8.15 5.03
C GLU A 98 14.35 9.46 4.26
N GLU A 99 13.36 9.47 3.36
CA GLU A 99 12.93 10.70 2.67
C GLU A 99 12.28 11.70 3.64
N PHE A 100 11.60 11.21 4.69
CA PHE A 100 11.07 12.06 5.75
C PHE A 100 12.20 12.78 6.50
N ASP A 101 13.20 12.03 6.97
CA ASP A 101 14.36 12.60 7.67
C ASP A 101 15.16 13.55 6.79
N ALA A 102 15.41 13.17 5.53
CA ALA A 102 16.08 14.04 4.57
C ALA A 102 15.28 15.32 4.31
N GLY A 103 13.95 15.23 4.26
CA GLY A 103 13.06 16.38 4.13
C GLY A 103 13.15 17.32 5.32
N LEU A 104 13.13 16.80 6.55
CA LEU A 104 13.31 17.60 7.77
C LEU A 104 14.68 18.26 7.82
N ALA A 105 15.75 17.52 7.48
CA ALA A 105 17.10 18.06 7.39
C ALA A 105 17.22 19.20 6.36
N ALA A 106 16.45 19.11 5.26
CA ALA A 106 16.34 20.17 4.25
C ALA A 106 15.38 21.32 4.66
N GLY A 107 14.82 21.30 5.86
CA GLY A 107 13.95 22.35 6.39
C GLY A 107 12.50 22.30 5.87
N LYS A 108 12.04 21.15 5.37
CA LYS A 108 10.63 20.98 4.96
C LYS A 108 9.70 21.02 6.17
N PHE A 109 8.45 21.42 5.92
CA PHE A 109 7.37 21.33 6.89
C PHE A 109 7.10 19.86 7.25
N ALA A 110 6.92 19.57 8.53
CA ALA A 110 6.60 18.22 9.00
C ALA A 110 5.10 17.98 8.85
N GLY A 111 4.69 17.49 7.69
CA GLY A 111 3.30 17.15 7.41
C GLY A 111 2.44 18.27 6.80
N ASP A 112 1.25 17.89 6.39
CA ASP A 112 0.17 18.76 5.89
C ASP A 112 -1.17 18.08 6.19
N ILE A 113 -1.98 18.65 7.08
CA ILE A 113 -3.32 18.16 7.48
C ILE A 113 -4.45 18.89 6.76
N ASP A 114 -4.14 19.63 5.69
CA ASP A 114 -5.15 20.21 4.82
C ASP A 114 -5.54 19.24 3.71
N CYS A 115 -6.61 18.48 3.96
CA CYS A 115 -7.13 17.43 3.06
C CYS A 115 -8.18 17.95 2.06
N THR A 116 -8.35 19.26 1.92
CA THR A 116 -9.47 19.85 1.16
C THR A 116 -9.18 20.07 -0.33
N LYS A 117 -7.97 19.76 -0.78
CA LYS A 117 -7.45 20.19 -2.09
C LYS A 117 -6.77 19.04 -2.84
N PRO A 118 -6.72 19.10 -4.18
CA PRO A 118 -5.97 18.13 -4.98
C PRO A 118 -4.45 18.39 -4.96
N ASP A 119 -4.02 19.62 -4.65
CA ASP A 119 -2.63 20.03 -4.81
C ASP A 119 -1.72 19.54 -3.67
N GLN A 120 -0.52 19.10 -4.04
CA GLN A 120 0.48 18.60 -3.11
C GLN A 120 1.58 19.64 -2.91
N SER A 121 1.79 20.06 -1.66
CA SER A 121 2.97 20.88 -1.35
C SER A 121 4.24 20.04 -1.40
N ARG A 122 5.22 20.48 -2.21
CA ARG A 122 6.59 19.92 -2.21
C ARG A 122 7.44 20.41 -1.02
N TYR A 123 6.97 21.45 -0.33
CA TYR A 123 7.59 22.03 0.85
C TYR A 123 7.27 21.27 2.14
N ALA A 124 6.28 20.38 2.12
CA ALA A 124 5.96 19.46 3.21
C ALA A 124 6.45 18.04 2.93
N VAL A 125 6.73 17.27 3.98
CA VAL A 125 7.12 15.86 3.91
C VAL A 125 6.34 15.00 4.90
N GLY A 126 6.04 13.77 4.53
CA GLY A 126 5.27 12.81 5.34
C GLY A 126 4.54 11.78 4.49
N VAL A 127 3.59 11.09 5.11
CA VAL A 127 2.71 10.10 4.47
C VAL A 127 1.25 10.38 4.77
N ASP A 128 0.34 10.05 3.86
CA ASP A 128 -1.09 9.91 4.22
C ASP A 128 -1.43 8.45 4.52
N CYS A 129 -2.71 8.15 4.73
CA CYS A 129 -3.19 6.81 5.08
C CYS A 129 -2.77 5.76 4.04
N SER A 130 -3.06 6.03 2.76
CA SER A 130 -2.81 5.10 1.66
C SER A 130 -1.34 5.04 1.24
N GLY A 131 -0.62 6.16 1.33
CA GLY A 131 0.82 6.22 1.14
C GLY A 131 1.58 5.45 2.21
N PHE A 132 1.14 5.52 3.46
CA PHE A 132 1.68 4.72 4.55
C PHE A 132 1.52 3.21 4.30
N VAL A 133 0.33 2.75 3.95
CA VAL A 133 0.08 1.33 3.61
C VAL A 133 0.91 0.90 2.40
N SER A 134 0.98 1.73 1.36
CA SER A 134 1.79 1.46 0.18
C SER A 134 3.28 1.27 0.52
N ARG A 135 3.80 2.05 1.49
CA ARG A 135 5.16 1.88 1.99
C ARG A 135 5.35 0.62 2.82
N CYS A 136 4.38 0.26 3.67
CA CYS A 136 4.40 -1.01 4.41
C CYS A 136 4.44 -2.22 3.46
N TRP A 137 3.80 -2.11 2.29
CA TRP A 137 3.84 -3.15 1.26
C TRP A 137 4.98 -3.02 0.25
N LYS A 138 5.92 -2.09 0.47
CA LYS A 138 7.07 -1.80 -0.41
C LYS A 138 6.67 -1.51 -1.86
N LEU A 139 5.47 -0.99 -2.08
CA LEU A 139 5.00 -0.71 -3.43
C LEU A 139 5.88 0.37 -4.08
N PRO A 140 6.22 0.25 -5.37
CA PRO A 140 7.08 1.23 -6.05
C PRO A 140 6.39 2.57 -6.28
N VAL A 141 5.06 2.57 -6.26
CA VAL A 141 4.21 3.75 -6.42
C VAL A 141 3.14 3.74 -5.33
N LYS A 142 2.63 4.94 -5.03
CA LYS A 142 1.52 5.09 -4.11
C LYS A 142 0.24 4.53 -4.73
N HIS A 143 -0.44 3.68 -3.97
CA HIS A 143 -1.84 3.32 -4.18
C HIS A 143 -2.75 4.19 -3.32
N SER A 144 -3.96 4.45 -3.81
CA SER A 144 -5.05 5.05 -3.06
C SER A 144 -6.04 4.00 -2.57
N THR A 145 -6.91 4.39 -1.63
CA THR A 145 -8.08 3.58 -1.17
C THR A 145 -8.95 3.11 -2.32
N ARG A 146 -9.04 3.87 -3.43
CA ARG A 146 -9.78 3.45 -4.63
C ARG A 146 -9.07 2.34 -5.43
N SER A 147 -7.74 2.29 -5.36
CA SER A 147 -6.92 1.39 -6.18
C SER A 147 -6.49 0.10 -5.48
N PHE A 148 -6.50 0.05 -4.14
CA PHE A 148 -6.14 -1.15 -3.38
C PHE A 148 -6.95 -2.39 -3.78
N PRO A 149 -8.27 -2.32 -4.04
CA PRO A 149 -9.03 -3.50 -4.48
C PRO A 149 -8.46 -4.18 -5.74
N GLY A 150 -7.77 -3.45 -6.61
CA GLY A 150 -7.14 -4.03 -7.81
C GLY A 150 -5.94 -4.95 -7.51
N ILE A 151 -5.22 -4.69 -6.41
CA ILE A 151 -3.99 -5.42 -6.01
C ILE A 151 -4.20 -6.33 -4.79
N CYS A 152 -5.43 -6.39 -4.28
CA CYS A 152 -5.80 -7.17 -3.11
C CYS A 152 -6.84 -8.25 -3.42
N ILE A 153 -6.98 -9.19 -2.51
CA ILE A 153 -8.08 -10.13 -2.39
C ILE A 153 -8.98 -9.61 -1.27
N ARG A 154 -10.28 -9.45 -1.52
CA ARG A 154 -11.23 -9.11 -0.46
C ARG A 154 -11.45 -10.34 0.43
N LEU A 155 -11.31 -10.19 1.73
CA LEU A 155 -11.63 -11.28 2.66
C LEU A 155 -13.16 -11.41 2.78
N PRO A 156 -13.72 -12.62 2.73
CA PRO A 156 -15.15 -12.84 2.88
C PRO A 156 -15.62 -12.55 4.32
N ASP A 157 -14.74 -12.78 5.29
CA ASP A 157 -14.97 -12.55 6.71
C ASP A 157 -13.80 -11.77 7.32
N ALA A 158 -14.12 -10.75 8.13
CA ALA A 158 -13.11 -9.98 8.87
C ALA A 158 -12.43 -10.80 9.98
N ALA A 159 -13.04 -11.91 10.43
CA ALA A 159 -12.40 -12.84 11.35
C ALA A 159 -11.13 -13.49 10.75
N GLU A 160 -10.98 -13.49 9.42
CA GLU A 160 -9.79 -14.00 8.72
C GLU A 160 -8.64 -13.00 8.64
N LEU A 161 -8.81 -11.79 9.17
CA LEU A 161 -7.74 -10.79 9.22
C LEU A 161 -6.49 -11.38 9.88
N ARG A 162 -5.35 -11.11 9.25
CA ARG A 162 -4.02 -11.49 9.71
C ARG A 162 -3.11 -10.26 9.63
N PRO A 163 -2.06 -10.18 10.47
CA PRO A 163 -1.14 -9.04 10.46
C PRO A 163 -0.68 -8.70 9.04
N GLY A 164 -0.69 -7.41 8.67
CA GLY A 164 -0.32 -6.93 7.35
C GLY A 164 -1.47 -6.88 6.32
N ASP A 165 -2.65 -7.42 6.65
CA ASP A 165 -3.89 -7.13 5.92
C ASP A 165 -4.35 -5.68 6.19
N ILE A 166 -5.30 -5.17 5.41
CA ILE A 166 -5.88 -3.83 5.62
C ILE A 166 -7.37 -3.90 5.84
N LEU A 167 -7.90 -2.90 6.55
CA LEU A 167 -9.28 -2.49 6.40
C LEU A 167 -9.30 -1.20 5.58
N ASP A 168 -9.95 -1.26 4.42
CA ASP A 168 -10.03 -0.15 3.47
C ASP A 168 -11.46 0.38 3.39
N TYR A 169 -11.60 1.69 3.62
CA TYR A 169 -12.79 2.45 3.30
C TYR A 169 -12.51 3.21 2.00
N PHE A 170 -13.09 2.68 0.92
CA PHE A 170 -13.05 3.24 -0.42
C PHE A 170 -13.29 4.76 -0.40
N ASP A 171 -12.35 5.50 -0.97
CA ASP A 171 -12.40 6.96 -1.08
C ASP A 171 -12.43 7.75 0.24
N ALA A 172 -12.01 7.13 1.34
CA ALA A 172 -12.00 7.80 2.65
C ALA A 172 -10.71 7.54 3.43
N HIS A 173 -10.48 6.30 3.87
CA HIS A 173 -9.39 5.99 4.79
C HIS A 173 -8.99 4.52 4.72
N VAL A 174 -7.76 4.21 5.14
CA VAL A 174 -7.27 2.84 5.23
C VAL A 174 -6.41 2.68 6.48
N VAL A 175 -6.52 1.51 7.10
CA VAL A 175 -5.68 1.11 8.24
C VAL A 175 -5.02 -0.24 7.96
N LEU A 176 -3.81 -0.43 8.48
CA LEU A 176 -3.08 -1.70 8.40
C LEU A 176 -3.35 -2.50 9.68
N PHE A 177 -3.95 -3.67 9.54
CA PHE A 177 -4.28 -4.55 10.65
C PHE A 177 -3.00 -5.11 11.29
N LYS A 178 -2.88 -4.90 12.61
CA LYS A 178 -1.78 -5.45 13.43
C LYS A 178 -2.18 -6.77 14.06
N GLU A 179 -3.25 -6.79 14.84
CA GLU A 179 -3.66 -7.95 15.64
C GLU A 179 -5.10 -7.80 16.18
N PHE A 180 -5.69 -8.91 16.59
CA PHE A 180 -6.87 -8.92 17.47
C PHE A 180 -6.43 -8.67 18.91
N VAL A 181 -7.15 -7.83 19.64
CA VAL A 181 -6.79 -7.44 21.02
C VAL A 181 -7.40 -8.39 22.04
N ASP A 182 -8.54 -8.99 21.72
CA ASP A 182 -9.34 -9.85 22.59
C ASP A 182 -9.56 -11.24 21.98
N PRO A 183 -9.77 -12.28 22.81
CA PRO A 183 -10.02 -13.65 22.32
C PRO A 183 -11.26 -13.76 21.42
N ASP A 184 -12.29 -12.96 21.72
CA ASP A 184 -13.55 -12.91 20.96
C ASP A 184 -13.43 -12.13 19.64
N ARG A 185 -12.24 -11.57 19.35
CA ARG A 185 -11.93 -10.85 18.12
C ARG A 185 -12.86 -9.66 17.83
N THR A 186 -13.41 -9.05 18.87
CA THR A 186 -14.30 -7.88 18.74
C THR A 186 -13.53 -6.58 18.58
N LYS A 187 -12.27 -6.57 19.02
CA LYS A 187 -11.38 -5.41 18.97
C LYS A 187 -10.12 -5.71 18.20
N ILE A 188 -9.69 -4.72 17.43
CA ILE A 188 -8.52 -4.82 16.58
C ILE A 188 -7.58 -3.66 16.85
N ARG A 189 -6.29 -3.93 16.73
CA ARG A 189 -5.25 -2.91 16.77
C ARG A 189 -4.74 -2.72 15.35
N CYS A 190 -4.63 -1.46 14.92
CA CYS A 190 -4.19 -1.11 13.57
C CYS A 190 -3.16 -0.01 13.59
N PHE A 191 -2.25 -0.04 12.61
CA PHE A 191 -1.42 1.11 12.26
C PHE A 191 -2.16 2.00 11.26
N GLU A 192 -2.03 3.31 11.41
CA GLU A 192 -2.59 4.26 10.44
C GLU A 192 -1.86 5.60 10.48
N ALA A 193 -1.92 6.33 9.37
CA ALA A 193 -1.59 7.75 9.32
C ALA A 193 -2.88 8.57 9.43
N ARG A 194 -3.14 9.13 10.61
CA ARG A 194 -4.34 9.93 10.91
C ARG A 194 -4.07 10.88 12.08
N ASP A 195 -4.80 11.99 12.15
CA ASP A 195 -4.67 13.09 13.12
C ASP A 195 -3.20 13.48 13.36
N GLY A 196 -2.50 13.72 12.25
CA GLY A 196 -1.20 14.36 12.25
C GLY A 196 0.01 13.43 12.17
N LYS A 197 -0.11 12.12 12.40
CA LYS A 197 1.02 11.19 12.29
C LYS A 197 0.63 9.73 12.15
N VAL A 198 1.62 8.91 11.81
CA VAL A 198 1.53 7.45 11.92
C VAL A 198 1.56 7.04 13.38
N ARG A 199 0.62 6.19 13.78
CA ARG A 199 0.51 5.63 15.14
C ARG A 199 -0.32 4.35 15.13
N VAL A 200 -0.51 3.80 16.32
CA VAL A 200 -1.31 2.61 16.56
C VAL A 200 -2.61 3.01 17.27
N TRP A 201 -3.74 2.47 16.81
CA TRP A 201 -5.06 2.67 17.41
C TRP A 201 -5.77 1.34 17.63
N GLU A 202 -6.66 1.33 18.62
CA GLU A 202 -7.60 0.24 18.87
C GLU A 202 -8.99 0.65 18.37
N TYR A 203 -9.66 -0.28 17.69
CA TYR A 203 -10.99 -0.11 17.14
C TYR A 203 -11.90 -1.27 17.54
N ASN A 204 -13.19 -1.01 17.65
CA ASN A 204 -14.19 -2.07 17.60
C ASN A 204 -14.38 -2.49 16.13
N LEU A 205 -14.20 -3.77 15.84
CA LEU A 205 -14.24 -4.29 14.47
C LEU A 205 -15.63 -4.14 13.85
N ALA A 206 -16.68 -4.45 14.61
CA ALA A 206 -18.05 -4.38 14.11
C ALA A 206 -18.44 -2.94 13.73
N ASP A 207 -17.96 -1.95 14.49
CA ASP A 207 -18.18 -0.53 14.19
C ASP A 207 -17.48 -0.12 12.88
N MET A 208 -16.22 -0.51 12.69
CA MET A 208 -15.51 -0.25 11.42
C MET A 208 -16.23 -0.87 10.22
N LEU A 209 -16.68 -2.12 10.33
CA LEU A 209 -17.41 -2.78 9.25
C LEU A 209 -18.75 -2.10 8.95
N ARG A 210 -19.44 -1.62 9.99
CA ARG A 210 -20.71 -0.87 9.85
C ARG A 210 -20.49 0.49 9.19
N GLU A 211 -19.37 1.15 9.46
CA GLU A 211 -18.96 2.40 8.82
C GLU A 211 -18.60 2.24 7.33
N GLY A 212 -18.34 1.02 6.89
CA GLY A 212 -18.09 0.70 5.47
C GLY A 212 -16.68 0.24 5.16
N PHE A 213 -15.82 0.08 6.16
CA PHE A 213 -14.51 -0.55 5.97
C PHE A 213 -14.67 -2.00 5.50
N LYS A 214 -13.82 -2.40 4.56
CA LYS A 214 -13.80 -3.76 4.00
C LYS A 214 -12.42 -4.39 4.22
N PRO A 215 -12.34 -5.65 4.65
CA PRO A 215 -11.07 -6.33 4.86
C PRO A 215 -10.47 -6.78 3.52
N TYR A 216 -9.19 -6.49 3.33
CA TYR A 216 -8.44 -6.86 2.13
C TYR A 216 -7.04 -7.40 2.49
N ARG A 217 -6.59 -8.37 1.70
CA ARG A 217 -5.25 -8.94 1.77
C ARG A 217 -4.49 -8.66 0.49
N TYR A 218 -3.30 -8.08 0.60
CA TYR A 218 -2.44 -7.86 -0.55
C TYR A 218 -2.05 -9.20 -1.22
N LYS A 219 -2.21 -9.27 -2.55
CA LYS A 219 -2.05 -10.52 -3.33
C LYS A 219 -0.66 -11.15 -3.24
N ARG A 220 0.36 -10.35 -2.90
CA ARG A 220 1.77 -10.77 -2.87
C ARG A 220 2.29 -11.05 -1.45
N ILE A 221 1.41 -11.14 -0.45
CA ILE A 221 1.81 -11.66 0.87
C ILE A 221 2.17 -13.14 0.76
N THR A 222 3.34 -13.52 1.27
CA THR A 222 3.90 -14.87 1.05
C THR A 222 3.60 -15.89 2.15
N ASP A 223 3.07 -15.46 3.29
CA ASP A 223 2.84 -16.28 4.49
C ASP A 223 1.48 -16.06 5.17
#